data_AF-A0A7J9QB86-F1
#
_entry.id   AF-A0A7J9QB86-F1
#
_cell.length_a   1.000
_cell.length_b   1.000
_cell.length_c   1.000
_cell.angle_alpha   90.00
_cell.angle_beta   90.00
_cell.angle_gamma   90.00
#
_symmetry.space_group_name_H-M   'P 1'
#
loop_
_entity.id
_entity.type
_entity.pdbx_description
1 polymer ?
#
loop_
_entity_poly.entity_id
_entity_poly.type
_entity_poly.pdbx_seq_one_letter_code
_entity_poly.pdbx_strand_id
1 'polypeptide(L)'
;MQNLNLIFGILIIASPILFSMIAYPDSVAWSWNEGRGGYLFALVFVVAELIGLKIVISKKRLLAVVPIALMTIAYLVSLENGLRDYIIASAEQFNVQLIYSWTWMWDFVVMAIFVVVALTIFFGKRWIRIAPAGPIFLTGTAIILSLDAFFPYDTLGPLQYIVPYFVQANVWVITVLDLGTAVARDNVMFLRGDHGSMALQVFWPSAGVHSIIIFSLVIGAFMLKMNIPRGRKSMYFVLGIIGTITVNLIRIFSLSWYALKVTTDPVAWEEYHKIAGEIMFLPWLFGFILVVILIESRRLKKQEEQHGTRNNS
;
A
#
# COMPACT_ATOMS: atom_id res chain seq x y z
N MET A 1 -31.34 14.38 1.92
CA MET A 1 -31.11 13.82 0.57
C MET A 1 -29.68 14.00 0.04
N GLN A 2 -28.90 15.03 0.44
CA GLN A 2 -27.59 15.34 -0.16
C GLN A 2 -26.47 14.29 0.07
N ASN A 3 -26.47 13.55 1.19
CA ASN A 3 -25.46 12.50 1.46
C ASN A 3 -25.71 11.17 0.73
N LEU A 4 -26.96 10.87 0.33
CA LEU A 4 -27.31 9.57 -0.25
C LEU A 4 -26.61 9.34 -1.59
N ASN A 5 -26.59 10.34 -2.48
CA ASN A 5 -25.94 10.21 -3.79
C ASN A 5 -24.42 10.00 -3.68
N LEU A 6 -23.78 10.62 -2.69
CA LEU A 6 -22.36 10.41 -2.45
C LEU A 6 -22.09 8.99 -1.93
N ILE A 7 -22.93 8.50 -1.01
CA ILE A 7 -22.87 7.11 -0.54
C ILE A 7 -23.05 6.15 -1.71
N PHE A 8 -24.02 6.37 -2.60
CA PHE A 8 -24.18 5.57 -3.82
C PHE A 8 -22.94 5.66 -4.72
N GLY A 9 -22.33 6.83 -4.87
CA GLY A 9 -21.07 6.97 -5.61
C GLY A 9 -19.93 6.14 -5.02
N ILE A 10 -19.79 6.14 -3.69
CA ILE A 10 -18.82 5.29 -2.97
C ILE A 10 -19.14 3.81 -3.21
N LEU A 11 -20.41 3.40 -3.09
CA LEU A 11 -20.82 2.01 -3.32
C LEU A 11 -20.56 1.54 -4.75
N ILE A 12 -20.75 2.41 -5.76
CA ILE A 12 -20.44 2.10 -7.16
C ILE A 12 -18.93 1.92 -7.36
N ILE A 13 -18.08 2.76 -6.74
CA ILE A 13 -16.62 2.58 -6.81
C ILE A 13 -16.19 1.31 -6.03
N ALA A 14 -16.85 1.04 -4.91
CA ALA A 14 -16.56 -0.15 -4.10
C ALA A 14 -16.99 -1.45 -4.78
N SER A 15 -17.96 -1.43 -5.71
CA SER A 15 -18.59 -2.65 -6.18
C SER A 15 -17.65 -3.63 -6.88
N PRO A 16 -16.73 -3.23 -7.80
CA PRO A 16 -15.82 -4.20 -8.40
C PRO A 16 -14.80 -4.76 -7.41
N ILE A 17 -14.39 -3.93 -6.44
CA ILE A 17 -13.46 -4.31 -5.36
C ILE A 17 -14.12 -5.37 -4.46
N LEU A 18 -15.29 -5.06 -3.91
CA LEU A 18 -16.05 -5.98 -3.05
C LEU A 18 -16.46 -7.24 -3.80
N PHE A 19 -16.86 -7.12 -5.08
CA PHE A 19 -17.16 -8.25 -5.93
C PHE A 19 -15.96 -9.20 -6.03
N SER A 20 -14.76 -8.69 -6.33
CA SER A 20 -13.57 -9.54 -6.45
C SER A 20 -13.27 -10.33 -5.17
N MET A 21 -13.52 -9.74 -4.00
CA MET A 21 -13.25 -10.38 -2.70
C MET A 21 -14.30 -11.41 -2.32
N ILE A 22 -15.56 -11.16 -2.66
CA ILE A 22 -16.66 -12.07 -2.33
C ILE A 22 -16.72 -13.23 -3.33
N ALA A 23 -16.58 -12.95 -4.62
CA ALA A 23 -16.68 -13.95 -5.67
C ALA A 23 -15.41 -14.79 -5.82
N TYR A 24 -14.24 -14.18 -5.56
CA TYR A 24 -12.93 -14.82 -5.75
C TYR A 24 -12.03 -14.62 -4.52
N PRO A 25 -12.43 -15.13 -3.35
CA PRO A 25 -11.68 -14.96 -2.10
C PRO A 25 -10.24 -15.48 -2.20
N ASP A 26 -10.00 -16.55 -2.95
CA ASP A 26 -8.67 -17.13 -3.14
C ASP A 26 -7.71 -16.21 -3.92
N SER A 27 -8.24 -15.24 -4.67
CA SER A 27 -7.44 -14.21 -5.34
C SER A 27 -6.98 -13.11 -4.39
N VAL A 28 -7.46 -13.10 -3.13
CA VAL A 28 -7.06 -12.15 -2.10
C VAL A 28 -5.87 -12.73 -1.34
N ALA A 29 -4.67 -12.43 -1.84
CA ALA A 29 -3.44 -12.62 -1.09
C ALA A 29 -2.95 -11.29 -0.51
N TRP A 30 -2.36 -11.38 0.67
CA TRP A 30 -1.72 -10.28 1.41
C TRP A 30 -0.22 -10.36 1.18
N SER A 31 0.19 -10.27 -0.09
CA SER A 31 1.58 -10.28 -0.51
C SER A 31 1.85 -9.09 -1.41
N TRP A 32 3.09 -8.62 -1.40
CA TRP A 32 3.51 -7.42 -2.12
C TRP A 32 3.47 -7.57 -3.65
N ASN A 33 3.55 -8.81 -4.17
CA ASN A 33 3.49 -9.14 -5.60
C ASN A 33 2.45 -10.21 -5.97
N GLU A 34 1.59 -10.61 -5.03
CA GLU A 34 0.54 -11.58 -5.28
C GLU A 34 -0.81 -11.08 -4.76
N GLY A 35 -1.83 -11.26 -5.59
CA GLY A 35 -3.23 -11.12 -5.20
C GLY A 35 -3.80 -9.69 -5.23
N ARG A 36 -5.08 -9.61 -4.86
CA ARG A 36 -5.91 -8.40 -4.89
C ARG A 36 -6.05 -7.71 -3.53
N GLY A 37 -5.29 -8.12 -2.51
CA GLY A 37 -5.36 -7.52 -1.16
C GLY A 37 -5.22 -6.00 -1.16
N GLY A 38 -4.37 -5.48 -2.05
CA GLY A 38 -4.19 -4.04 -2.25
C GLY A 38 -5.46 -3.26 -2.64
N TYR A 39 -6.47 -3.89 -3.23
CA TYR A 39 -7.73 -3.21 -3.54
C TYR A 39 -8.46 -2.71 -2.30
N LEU A 40 -8.33 -3.41 -1.16
CA LEU A 40 -8.91 -2.92 0.11
C LEU A 40 -8.29 -1.61 0.53
N PHE A 41 -6.98 -1.42 0.32
CA PHE A 41 -6.32 -0.17 0.68
C PHE A 41 -6.80 0.99 -0.20
N ALA A 42 -6.91 0.74 -1.51
CA ALA A 42 -7.49 1.72 -2.43
C ALA A 42 -8.92 2.10 -2.01
N LEU A 43 -9.74 1.12 -1.65
CA LEU A 43 -11.10 1.35 -1.17
C LEU A 43 -11.12 2.18 0.12
N VAL A 44 -10.29 1.85 1.10
CA VAL A 44 -10.20 2.60 2.35
C VAL A 44 -9.79 4.05 2.08
N PHE A 45 -8.83 4.32 1.19
CA PHE A 45 -8.47 5.69 0.83
C PHE A 45 -9.62 6.44 0.16
N VAL A 46 -10.29 5.84 -0.82
CA VAL A 46 -11.44 6.46 -1.50
C VAL A 46 -12.55 6.77 -0.49
N VAL A 47 -12.89 5.82 0.39
CA VAL A 47 -13.90 6.01 1.43
C VAL A 47 -13.47 7.13 2.38
N ALA A 48 -12.25 7.09 2.90
CA ALA A 48 -11.74 8.08 3.85
C ALA A 48 -11.71 9.50 3.25
N GLU A 49 -11.41 9.64 1.96
CA GLU A 49 -11.36 10.94 1.30
C GLU A 49 -12.72 11.49 0.87
N LEU A 50 -13.70 10.62 0.62
CA LEU A 50 -15.04 10.99 0.19
C LEU A 50 -16.04 11.11 1.34
N ILE A 51 -15.88 10.34 2.42
CA ILE A 51 -16.82 10.36 3.54
C ILE A 51 -16.85 11.74 4.21
N GLY A 52 -18.06 12.23 4.53
CA GLY A 52 -18.24 13.53 5.16
C GLY A 52 -18.12 14.75 4.23
N LEU A 53 -17.82 14.56 2.94
CA LEU A 53 -17.85 15.66 1.97
C LEU A 53 -19.30 16.10 1.69
N LYS A 54 -19.55 17.41 1.76
CA LYS A 54 -20.84 18.02 1.39
C LYS A 54 -20.92 18.29 -0.12
N ILE A 55 -20.55 17.32 -0.95
CA ILE A 55 -20.57 17.42 -2.41
C ILE A 55 -21.71 16.57 -2.96
N VAL A 56 -22.56 17.16 -3.80
CA VAL A 56 -23.67 16.46 -4.45
C VAL A 56 -23.25 15.93 -5.81
N ILE A 57 -23.33 14.61 -6.00
CA ILE A 57 -23.18 13.96 -7.30
C ILE A 57 -24.56 13.89 -7.96
N SER A 58 -24.66 14.24 -9.24
CA SER A 58 -25.93 14.16 -9.97
C SER A 58 -26.29 12.71 -10.29
N LYS A 59 -27.59 12.38 -10.31
CA LYS A 59 -28.07 11.04 -10.67
C LYS A 59 -27.56 10.57 -12.04
N LYS A 60 -27.50 11.48 -13.02
CA LYS A 60 -26.95 11.20 -14.35
C LYS A 60 -25.50 10.73 -14.30
N ARG A 61 -24.66 11.36 -13.46
CA ARG A 61 -23.25 10.97 -13.27
C ARG A 61 -23.13 9.62 -12.57
N LEU A 62 -23.97 9.35 -11.58
CA LEU A 62 -24.01 8.03 -10.92
C LEU A 62 -24.34 6.93 -11.93
N LEU A 63 -25.42 7.10 -12.68
CA LEU A 63 -25.85 6.12 -13.69
C LEU A 63 -24.81 5.95 -14.81
N ALA A 64 -24.06 6.98 -15.16
CA ALA A 64 -23.01 6.90 -16.18
C ALA A 64 -21.82 6.02 -15.76
N VAL A 65 -21.55 5.85 -14.45
CA VAL A 65 -20.45 4.99 -13.97
C VAL A 65 -20.86 3.52 -13.85
N VAL A 66 -22.16 3.22 -13.71
CA VAL A 66 -22.66 1.84 -13.56
C VAL A 66 -22.19 0.91 -14.69
N PRO A 67 -22.30 1.27 -15.99
CA PRO A 67 -21.77 0.42 -17.06
C PRO A 67 -20.27 0.18 -16.96
N ILE A 68 -19.52 1.16 -16.47
CA ILE A 68 -18.06 1.04 -16.31
C ILE A 68 -17.73 0.09 -15.17
N ALA A 69 -18.45 0.17 -14.05
CA ALA A 69 -18.31 -0.78 -12.95
C ALA A 69 -18.65 -2.21 -13.42
N LEU A 70 -19.72 -2.38 -14.21
CA LEU A 70 -20.07 -3.67 -14.80
C LEU A 70 -19.01 -4.20 -15.76
N MET A 71 -18.39 -3.34 -16.58
CA MET A 71 -17.26 -3.73 -17.44
C MET A 71 -16.05 -4.17 -16.63
N THR A 72 -15.72 -3.47 -15.54
CA THR A 72 -14.63 -3.87 -14.64
C THR A 72 -14.94 -5.21 -13.96
N ILE A 73 -16.19 -5.43 -13.54
CA ILE A 73 -16.62 -6.73 -13.01
C ILE A 73 -16.52 -7.82 -14.08
N ALA A 74 -16.95 -7.56 -15.31
CA ALA A 74 -16.83 -8.51 -16.42
C ALA A 74 -15.37 -8.86 -16.73
N TYR A 75 -14.45 -7.91 -16.63
CA TYR A 75 -13.01 -8.16 -16.71
C TYR A 75 -12.52 -9.06 -15.56
N LEU A 76 -12.95 -8.79 -14.31
CA LEU A 76 -12.58 -9.63 -13.17
C LEU A 76 -13.10 -11.06 -13.32
N VAL A 77 -14.31 -11.23 -13.86
CA VAL A 77 -14.88 -12.55 -14.17
C VAL A 77 -14.08 -13.21 -15.28
N SER A 78 -13.73 -12.50 -16.36
CA SER A 78 -13.01 -13.09 -17.48
C SER A 78 -11.60 -13.56 -17.11
N LEU A 79 -10.94 -12.90 -16.14
CA LEU A 79 -9.66 -13.37 -15.57
C LEU A 79 -9.77 -14.81 -15.07
N GLU A 80 -10.83 -15.13 -14.33
CA GLU A 80 -11.05 -16.47 -13.79
C GLU A 80 -11.63 -17.46 -14.82
N ASN A 81 -11.94 -16.99 -16.03
CA ASN A 81 -12.43 -17.78 -17.16
C ASN A 81 -11.42 -17.82 -18.33
N GLY A 82 -10.12 -17.78 -18.02
CA GLY A 82 -9.03 -18.02 -18.99
C GLY A 82 -8.31 -16.77 -19.52
N LEU A 83 -8.80 -15.55 -19.23
CA LEU A 83 -8.04 -14.34 -19.60
C LEU A 83 -6.71 -14.27 -18.82
N ARG A 84 -6.66 -14.79 -17.59
CA ARG A 84 -5.42 -14.84 -16.80
C ARG A 84 -4.33 -15.67 -17.49
N ASP A 85 -4.69 -16.81 -18.08
CA ASP A 85 -3.75 -17.67 -18.81
C ASP A 85 -3.17 -16.95 -20.03
N TYR A 86 -3.99 -16.18 -20.73
CA TYR A 86 -3.53 -15.35 -21.85
C TYR A 86 -2.55 -14.26 -21.40
N ILE A 87 -2.81 -13.59 -20.27
CA ILE A 87 -1.90 -12.61 -19.69
C ILE A 87 -0.57 -13.27 -19.31
N ILE A 88 -0.61 -14.44 -18.67
CA ILE A 88 0.59 -15.21 -18.32
C ILE A 88 1.38 -15.60 -19.57
N ALA A 89 0.72 -16.12 -20.60
CA ALA A 89 1.37 -16.51 -21.85
C ALA A 89 2.02 -15.31 -22.56
N SER A 90 1.44 -14.12 -22.47
CA SER A 90 2.03 -12.91 -23.05
C SER A 90 3.34 -12.49 -22.38
N ALA A 91 3.62 -12.95 -21.15
CA ALA A 91 4.84 -12.60 -20.42
C ALA A 91 6.12 -13.01 -21.18
N GLU A 92 6.09 -14.15 -21.88
CA GLU A 92 7.19 -14.64 -22.71
C GLU A 92 7.50 -13.68 -23.85
N GLN A 93 6.48 -13.16 -24.54
CA GLN A 93 6.63 -12.22 -25.65
C GLN A 93 7.33 -10.92 -25.24
N PHE A 94 7.13 -10.49 -23.99
CA PHE A 94 7.72 -9.26 -23.45
C PHE A 94 9.02 -9.49 -22.67
N ASN A 95 9.56 -10.72 -22.64
CA ASN A 95 10.75 -11.10 -21.86
C ASN A 95 10.62 -10.73 -20.36
N VAL A 96 9.42 -10.88 -19.81
CA VAL A 96 9.14 -10.66 -18.39
C VAL A 96 9.94 -11.65 -17.55
N GLN A 97 10.58 -11.14 -16.50
CA GLN A 97 11.42 -11.92 -15.60
C GLN A 97 10.63 -12.49 -14.41
N LEU A 98 9.63 -11.77 -13.93
CA LEU A 98 8.77 -12.20 -12.81
C LEU A 98 7.28 -12.22 -13.19
N ILE A 99 6.78 -13.42 -13.47
CA ILE A 99 5.43 -13.65 -14.02
C ILE A 99 4.33 -13.24 -13.05
N TYR A 100 4.51 -13.43 -11.74
CA TYR A 100 3.52 -13.05 -10.74
C TYR A 100 3.25 -11.54 -10.78
N SER A 101 4.30 -10.72 -10.71
CA SER A 101 4.19 -9.27 -10.77
C SER A 101 3.57 -8.80 -12.09
N TRP A 102 3.91 -9.43 -13.21
CA TRP A 102 3.27 -9.17 -14.50
C TRP A 102 1.77 -9.47 -14.50
N THR A 103 1.39 -10.62 -13.95
CA THR A 103 0.00 -11.09 -13.91
C THR A 103 -0.86 -10.12 -13.09
N TRP A 104 -0.42 -9.77 -11.89
CA TRP A 104 -1.19 -8.93 -10.97
C TRP A 104 -1.11 -7.45 -11.32
N MET A 105 -0.07 -6.98 -12.02
CA MET A 105 0.02 -5.60 -12.50
C MET A 105 -1.25 -5.19 -13.26
N TRP A 106 -1.77 -6.04 -14.15
CA TRP A 106 -2.92 -5.73 -14.99
C TRP A 106 -4.21 -5.52 -14.18
N ASP A 107 -4.42 -6.31 -13.13
CA ASP A 107 -5.50 -6.13 -12.16
C ASP A 107 -5.46 -4.68 -11.60
N PHE A 108 -4.30 -4.24 -11.10
CA PHE A 108 -4.12 -2.88 -10.57
C PHE A 108 -4.24 -1.79 -11.64
N VAL A 109 -3.78 -2.03 -12.88
CA VAL A 109 -3.95 -1.09 -14.00
C VAL A 109 -5.43 -0.87 -14.31
N VAL A 110 -6.19 -1.95 -14.49
CA VAL A 110 -7.63 -1.85 -14.81
C VAL A 110 -8.40 -1.21 -13.67
N MET A 111 -8.08 -1.56 -12.42
CA MET A 111 -8.71 -0.93 -11.25
C MET A 111 -8.36 0.56 -11.14
N ALA A 112 -7.10 0.94 -11.39
CA ALA A 112 -6.69 2.35 -11.40
C ALA A 112 -7.46 3.15 -12.45
N ILE A 113 -7.57 2.62 -13.67
CA ILE A 113 -8.35 3.25 -14.75
C ILE A 113 -9.80 3.41 -14.34
N PHE A 114 -10.43 2.36 -13.82
CA PHE A 114 -11.81 2.40 -13.34
C PHE A 114 -12.03 3.50 -12.31
N VAL A 115 -11.21 3.53 -11.24
CA VAL A 115 -11.35 4.51 -10.16
C VAL A 115 -11.13 5.93 -10.67
N VAL A 116 -10.10 6.16 -11.51
CA VAL A 116 -9.83 7.48 -12.10
C VAL A 116 -10.99 7.94 -12.98
N VAL A 117 -11.53 7.06 -13.83
CA VAL A 117 -12.65 7.39 -14.71
C VAL A 117 -13.91 7.69 -13.89
N ALA A 118 -14.23 6.86 -12.89
CA ALA A 118 -15.37 7.07 -12.00
C ALA A 118 -15.29 8.42 -11.27
N LEU A 119 -14.14 8.70 -10.65
CA LEU A 119 -13.90 9.97 -9.96
C LEU A 119 -13.94 11.18 -10.92
N THR A 120 -13.43 11.01 -12.15
CA THR A 120 -13.50 12.04 -13.19
C THR A 120 -14.94 12.31 -13.61
N ILE A 121 -15.78 11.29 -13.76
CA ILE A 121 -17.20 11.46 -14.08
C ILE A 121 -17.94 12.14 -12.93
N PHE A 122 -17.65 11.76 -11.67
CA PHE A 122 -18.30 12.34 -10.50
C PHE A 122 -17.93 13.81 -10.29
N PHE A 123 -16.64 14.14 -10.35
CA PHE A 123 -16.14 15.45 -9.89
C PHE A 123 -15.46 16.29 -10.99
N GLY A 124 -15.36 15.79 -12.22
CA GLY A 124 -14.55 16.42 -13.27
C GLY A 124 -13.08 16.49 -12.86
N LYS A 125 -12.31 17.45 -13.41
CA LYS A 125 -10.89 17.66 -13.08
C LYS A 125 -10.60 17.92 -11.59
N ARG A 126 -11.63 18.22 -10.78
CA ARG A 126 -11.47 18.50 -9.34
C ARG A 126 -11.16 17.24 -8.53
N TRP A 127 -11.38 16.04 -9.07
CA TRP A 127 -11.13 14.80 -8.34
C TRP A 127 -9.70 14.69 -7.78
N ILE A 128 -8.71 15.22 -8.49
CA ILE A 128 -7.29 15.22 -8.09
C ILE A 128 -7.07 15.92 -6.74
N ARG A 129 -7.95 16.86 -6.38
CA ARG A 129 -7.91 17.55 -5.08
C ARG A 129 -8.87 16.95 -4.06
N ILE A 130 -9.84 16.16 -4.50
CA ILE A 130 -10.92 15.63 -3.67
C ILE A 130 -10.56 14.23 -3.15
N ALA A 131 -10.21 13.30 -4.04
CA ALA A 131 -9.90 11.92 -3.68
C ALA A 131 -8.72 11.34 -4.49
N PRO A 132 -7.50 11.92 -4.38
CA PRO A 132 -6.33 11.45 -5.11
C PRO A 132 -5.68 10.17 -4.54
N ALA A 133 -5.83 9.84 -3.25
CA ALA A 133 -5.02 8.83 -2.59
C ALA A 133 -5.28 7.41 -3.15
N GLY A 134 -6.54 7.05 -3.40
CA GLY A 134 -6.89 5.76 -4.02
C GLY A 134 -6.26 5.57 -5.41
N PRO A 135 -6.47 6.49 -6.36
CA PRO A 135 -5.76 6.48 -7.65
C PRO A 135 -4.25 6.42 -7.55
N ILE A 136 -3.63 7.25 -6.69
CA ILE A 136 -2.18 7.28 -6.50
C ILE A 136 -1.67 5.93 -6.00
N PHE A 137 -2.38 5.32 -5.05
CA PHE A 137 -2.04 4.00 -4.54
C PHE A 137 -2.12 2.94 -5.65
N LEU A 138 -3.25 2.82 -6.35
CA LEU A 138 -3.44 1.79 -7.39
C LEU A 138 -2.44 1.95 -8.54
N THR A 139 -2.24 3.17 -9.02
CA THR A 139 -1.27 3.46 -10.08
C THR A 139 0.16 3.22 -9.59
N GLY A 140 0.49 3.62 -8.36
CA GLY A 140 1.79 3.37 -7.74
C GLY A 140 2.10 1.87 -7.65
N THR A 141 1.15 1.07 -7.17
CA THR A 141 1.28 -0.39 -7.11
C THR A 141 1.45 -0.99 -8.50
N ALA A 142 0.67 -0.57 -9.49
CA ALA A 142 0.84 -1.02 -10.87
C ALA A 142 2.25 -0.72 -11.43
N ILE A 143 2.78 0.49 -11.19
CA ILE A 143 4.15 0.85 -11.60
C ILE A 143 5.18 -0.03 -10.89
N ILE A 144 5.01 -0.29 -9.60
CA ILE A 144 5.94 -1.10 -8.80
C ILE A 144 5.93 -2.55 -9.26
N LEU A 145 4.76 -3.13 -9.51
CA LEU A 145 4.62 -4.48 -10.08
C LEU A 145 5.20 -4.55 -11.49
N SER A 146 5.06 -3.49 -12.29
CA SER A 146 5.72 -3.40 -13.61
C SER A 146 7.24 -3.41 -13.48
N LEU A 147 7.79 -2.55 -12.61
CA LEU A 147 9.22 -2.48 -12.37
C LEU A 147 9.77 -3.82 -11.88
N ASP A 148 9.05 -4.48 -10.99
CA ASP A 148 9.44 -5.80 -10.47
C ASP A 148 9.27 -6.92 -11.51
N ALA A 149 8.30 -6.84 -12.41
CA ALA A 149 8.12 -7.80 -13.50
C ALA A 149 9.30 -7.79 -14.49
N PHE A 150 9.85 -6.61 -14.79
CA PHE A 150 10.94 -6.43 -15.77
C PHE A 150 12.33 -6.38 -15.13
N PHE A 151 12.42 -5.88 -13.89
CA PHE A 151 13.66 -5.69 -13.15
C PHE A 151 13.51 -6.24 -11.71
N PRO A 152 13.30 -7.55 -11.56
CA PRO A 152 13.09 -8.16 -10.25
C PRO A 152 14.37 -8.16 -9.42
N TYR A 153 14.20 -8.49 -8.14
CA TYR A 153 15.30 -8.77 -7.21
C TYR A 153 16.23 -7.56 -7.02
N ASP A 154 17.53 -7.73 -7.20
CA ASP A 154 18.57 -6.71 -7.01
C ASP A 154 18.93 -5.94 -8.29
N THR A 155 18.25 -6.21 -9.41
CA THR A 155 18.58 -5.59 -10.71
C THR A 155 18.29 -4.08 -10.78
N LEU A 156 17.35 -3.59 -9.95
CA LEU A 156 17.12 -2.15 -9.74
C LEU A 156 18.13 -1.57 -8.73
N GLY A 157 19.38 -1.42 -9.19
CA GLY A 157 20.51 -0.97 -8.38
C GLY A 157 20.23 0.22 -7.44
N PRO A 158 19.59 1.31 -7.88
CA PRO A 158 19.28 2.44 -7.00
C PRO A 158 18.33 2.11 -5.84
N LEU A 159 17.35 1.22 -6.05
CA LEU A 159 16.42 0.80 -5.01
C LEU A 159 17.05 -0.22 -4.07
N GLN A 160 17.94 -1.07 -4.59
CA GLN A 160 18.67 -2.07 -3.81
C GLN A 160 19.75 -1.46 -2.91
N TYR A 161 20.24 -0.26 -3.22
CA TYR A 161 21.34 0.40 -2.50
C TYR A 161 21.14 0.49 -0.97
N ILE A 162 19.90 0.71 -0.50
CA ILE A 162 19.62 0.86 0.93
C ILE A 162 19.57 -0.48 1.68
N VAL A 163 19.38 -1.59 0.97
CA VAL A 163 19.07 -2.89 1.55
C VAL A 163 20.19 -3.46 2.42
N PRO A 164 21.48 -3.42 2.02
CA PRO A 164 22.58 -3.90 2.86
C PRO A 164 22.63 -3.21 4.23
N TYR A 165 22.31 -1.92 4.30
CA TYR A 165 22.27 -1.18 5.57
C TYR A 165 21.15 -1.67 6.49
N PHE A 166 19.98 -2.02 5.94
CA PHE A 166 18.88 -2.58 6.72
C PHE A 166 19.20 -3.98 7.24
N VAL A 167 19.83 -4.81 6.40
CA VAL A 167 20.32 -6.13 6.79
C VAL A 167 21.34 -6.00 7.92
N GLN A 168 22.33 -5.11 7.77
CA GLN A 168 23.36 -4.90 8.79
C GLN A 168 22.80 -4.37 10.11
N ALA A 169 21.84 -3.43 10.06
CA ALA A 169 21.16 -2.95 11.25
C ALA A 169 20.44 -4.09 11.99
N ASN A 170 19.81 -5.01 11.27
CA ASN A 170 19.15 -6.18 11.86
C ASN A 170 20.14 -7.16 12.49
N VAL A 171 21.25 -7.45 11.82
CA VAL A 171 22.32 -8.28 12.39
C VAL A 171 22.84 -7.69 13.69
N TRP A 172 23.03 -6.36 13.74
CA TRP A 172 23.43 -5.66 14.96
C TRP A 172 22.40 -5.86 16.09
N VAL A 173 21.10 -5.67 15.82
CA VAL A 173 20.04 -5.89 16.82
C VAL A 173 20.05 -7.34 17.32
N ILE A 174 20.14 -8.33 16.42
CA ILE A 174 20.17 -9.76 16.76
C ILE A 174 21.35 -10.08 17.68
N THR A 175 22.53 -9.51 17.37
CA THR A 175 23.76 -9.73 18.14
C THR A 175 23.67 -9.10 19.53
N VAL A 176 23.15 -7.88 19.63
CA VAL A 176 22.98 -7.18 20.92
C VAL A 176 21.99 -7.90 21.83
N LEU A 177 20.96 -8.53 21.26
CA LEU A 177 19.94 -9.28 21.99
C LEU A 177 20.32 -10.75 22.25
N ASP A 178 21.48 -11.20 21.80
CA ASP A 178 21.98 -12.58 21.94
C ASP A 178 20.97 -13.65 21.48
N LEU A 179 20.34 -13.43 20.32
CA LEU A 179 19.28 -14.31 19.79
C LEU A 179 19.82 -15.49 18.97
N GLY A 180 21.13 -15.53 18.73
CA GLY A 180 21.81 -16.50 17.88
C GLY A 180 22.96 -15.86 17.11
N THR A 181 23.56 -16.60 16.18
CA THR A 181 24.61 -16.06 15.31
C THR A 181 23.98 -15.45 14.06
N ALA A 182 24.32 -14.20 13.75
CA ALA A 182 23.90 -13.53 12.52
C ALA A 182 25.08 -12.84 11.84
N VAL A 183 25.20 -13.01 10.53
CA VAL A 183 26.26 -12.38 9.71
C VAL A 183 25.63 -11.82 8.45
N ALA A 184 25.94 -10.55 8.14
CA ALA A 184 25.50 -9.90 6.90
C ALA A 184 26.58 -10.03 5.83
N ARG A 185 26.17 -10.34 4.60
CA ARG A 185 26.98 -10.21 3.39
C ARG A 185 26.12 -9.60 2.30
N ASP A 186 26.39 -8.34 1.96
CA ASP A 186 25.59 -7.54 1.03
C ASP A 186 24.10 -7.53 1.43
N ASN A 187 23.23 -8.09 0.59
CA ASN A 187 21.80 -8.20 0.86
C ASN A 187 21.37 -9.55 1.46
N VAL A 188 22.32 -10.41 1.83
CA VAL A 188 22.07 -11.72 2.43
C VAL A 188 22.39 -11.70 3.92
N MET A 189 21.49 -12.24 4.72
CA MET A 189 21.67 -12.46 6.15
C MET A 189 21.80 -13.96 6.42
N PHE A 190 22.95 -14.39 6.91
CA PHE A 190 23.17 -15.75 7.38
C PHE A 190 22.82 -15.84 8.86
N LEU A 191 21.87 -16.71 9.18
CA LEU A 191 21.34 -16.90 10.52
C LEU A 191 21.64 -18.32 10.99
N ARG A 192 22.01 -18.46 12.26
CA ARG A 192 22.11 -19.75 12.96
C ARG A 192 21.50 -19.62 14.34
N GLY A 193 20.40 -20.33 14.55
CA GLY A 193 19.60 -20.32 15.76
C GLY A 193 19.31 -21.73 16.28
N ASP A 194 18.22 -21.84 17.03
CA ASP A 194 17.90 -23.02 17.84
C ASP A 194 17.48 -24.23 16.97
N HIS A 195 17.01 -23.96 15.75
CA HIS A 195 16.46 -24.97 14.82
C HIS A 195 17.38 -25.26 13.62
N GLY A 196 18.52 -24.57 13.50
CA GLY A 196 19.46 -24.77 12.40
C GLY A 196 19.99 -23.47 11.82
N SER A 197 20.44 -23.53 10.57
CA SER A 197 20.94 -22.37 9.82
C SER A 197 20.02 -22.04 8.65
N MET A 198 19.83 -20.75 8.39
CA MET A 198 19.02 -20.25 7.29
C MET A 198 19.69 -19.01 6.67
N ALA A 199 19.62 -18.87 5.36
CA ALA A 199 20.08 -17.68 4.66
C ALA A 199 18.87 -16.90 4.14
N LEU A 200 18.76 -15.64 4.55
CA LEU A 200 17.70 -14.73 4.12
C LEU A 200 18.27 -13.74 3.12
N GLN A 201 17.88 -13.85 1.86
CA GLN A 201 18.20 -12.84 0.86
C GLN A 201 17.11 -11.77 0.83
N VAL A 202 17.51 -10.52 1.04
CA VAL A 202 16.60 -9.39 1.12
C VAL A 202 16.68 -8.58 -0.16
N PHE A 203 15.54 -8.40 -0.83
CA PHE A 203 15.40 -7.54 -1.99
C PHE A 203 14.72 -6.23 -1.62
N TRP A 204 14.87 -5.18 -2.43
CA TRP A 204 14.29 -3.86 -2.17
C TRP A 204 12.78 -3.87 -1.86
N PRO A 205 11.91 -4.71 -2.48
CA PRO A 205 10.50 -4.75 -2.11
C PRO A 205 10.33 -5.28 -0.68
N SER A 206 11.10 -6.32 -0.32
CA SER A 206 11.08 -6.96 1.00
C SER A 206 11.71 -6.07 2.09
N ALA A 207 12.75 -5.32 1.76
CA ALA A 207 13.35 -4.32 2.64
C ALA A 207 12.40 -3.15 2.95
N GLY A 208 11.27 -3.06 2.24
CA GLY A 208 10.27 -2.03 2.43
C GLY A 208 10.58 -0.72 1.71
N VAL A 209 11.39 -0.76 0.66
CA VAL A 209 11.53 0.39 -0.26
C VAL A 209 10.19 0.67 -0.95
N HIS A 210 9.45 -0.39 -1.32
CA HIS A 210 8.07 -0.29 -1.78
C HIS A 210 7.19 0.47 -0.78
N SER A 211 7.19 0.06 0.50
CA SER A 211 6.35 0.70 1.52
C SER A 211 6.72 2.17 1.77
N ILE A 212 8.01 2.53 1.69
CA ILE A 212 8.47 3.93 1.77
C ILE A 212 7.93 4.77 0.59
N ILE A 213 7.98 4.24 -0.63
CA ILE A 213 7.47 4.93 -1.82
C ILE A 213 5.96 5.15 -1.70
N ILE A 214 5.19 4.10 -1.40
CA ILE A 214 3.73 4.18 -1.28
C ILE A 214 3.33 5.11 -0.13
N PHE A 215 3.98 4.99 1.03
CA PHE A 215 3.77 5.90 2.15
C PHE A 215 4.00 7.35 1.72
N SER A 216 5.12 7.63 1.06
CA SER A 216 5.49 8.97 0.61
C SER A 216 4.48 9.56 -0.37
N LEU A 217 4.00 8.76 -1.33
CA LEU A 217 3.02 9.20 -2.31
C LEU A 217 1.64 9.47 -1.67
N VAL A 218 1.15 8.53 -0.87
CA VAL A 218 -0.17 8.62 -0.23
C VAL A 218 -0.19 9.72 0.83
N ILE A 219 0.77 9.73 1.76
CA ILE A 219 0.85 10.75 2.81
C ILE A 219 1.18 12.11 2.22
N GLY A 220 2.03 12.18 1.18
CA GLY A 220 2.29 13.42 0.46
C GLY A 220 0.99 14.02 -0.10
N ALA A 221 0.19 13.23 -0.82
CA ALA A 221 -1.10 13.67 -1.35
C ALA A 221 -2.07 14.09 -0.24
N PHE A 222 -2.19 13.30 0.82
CA PHE A 222 -3.06 13.60 1.95
C PHE A 222 -2.65 14.90 2.69
N MET A 223 -1.36 15.07 2.95
CA MET A 223 -0.80 16.27 3.58
C MET A 223 -1.02 17.52 2.74
N LEU A 224 -0.92 17.43 1.41
CA LEU A 224 -1.19 18.56 0.52
C LEU A 224 -2.63 19.08 0.67
N LYS A 225 -3.60 18.19 0.89
CA LYS A 225 -5.02 18.52 1.08
C LYS A 225 -5.33 19.16 2.43
N MET A 226 -4.59 18.82 3.49
CA MET A 226 -4.85 19.35 4.84
C MET A 226 -4.48 20.83 4.97
N ASN A 227 -5.27 21.60 5.72
CA ASN A 227 -4.98 23.01 6.01
C ASN A 227 -3.97 23.15 7.16
N ILE A 228 -2.74 22.67 6.94
CA ILE A 228 -1.64 22.69 7.92
C ILE A 228 -0.52 23.61 7.41
N PRO A 229 0.16 24.40 8.27
CA PRO A 229 1.34 25.17 7.88
C PRO A 229 2.43 24.30 7.26
N ARG A 230 3.12 24.80 6.23
CA ARG A 230 4.12 24.04 5.45
C ARG A 230 5.18 23.36 6.32
N GLY A 231 5.73 24.06 7.32
CA GLY A 231 6.75 23.51 8.22
C GLY A 231 6.28 22.27 8.99
N ARG A 232 5.03 22.26 9.47
CA ARG A 232 4.46 21.09 10.16
C ARG A 232 4.17 19.95 9.20
N LYS A 233 3.69 20.25 7.98
CA LYS A 233 3.51 19.22 6.93
C LYS A 233 4.84 18.52 6.63
N SER A 234 5.91 19.28 6.42
CA SER A 234 7.24 18.72 6.19
C SER A 234 7.72 17.90 7.37
N MET A 235 7.52 18.38 8.61
CA MET A 235 7.88 17.62 9.82
C MET A 235 7.13 16.29 9.91
N TYR A 236 5.80 16.28 9.74
CA TYR A 236 5.04 15.04 9.74
C TYR A 236 5.46 14.11 8.61
N PHE A 237 5.70 14.63 7.42
CA PHE A 237 6.17 13.83 6.30
C PHE A 237 7.49 13.12 6.61
N VAL A 238 8.48 13.84 7.14
CA VAL A 238 9.78 13.28 7.54
C VAL A 238 9.63 12.25 8.67
N LEU A 239 8.85 12.57 9.73
CA LEU A 239 8.58 11.64 10.83
C LEU A 239 7.89 10.37 10.33
N GLY A 240 6.99 10.51 9.37
CA GLY A 240 6.30 9.40 8.72
C GLY A 240 7.27 8.48 7.97
N ILE A 241 8.21 9.04 7.21
CA ILE A 241 9.26 8.26 6.52
C ILE A 241 10.14 7.54 7.55
N ILE A 242 10.61 8.23 8.58
CA ILE A 242 11.44 7.63 9.65
C ILE A 242 10.70 6.46 10.32
N GLY A 243 9.42 6.64 10.66
CA GLY A 243 8.64 5.58 11.26
C GLY A 243 8.38 4.42 10.29
N THR A 244 8.22 4.69 8.98
CA THR A 244 8.10 3.63 7.96
C THR A 244 9.38 2.82 7.85
N ILE A 245 10.55 3.48 7.85
CA ILE A 245 11.86 2.81 7.91
C ILE A 245 11.95 1.95 9.19
N THR A 246 11.52 2.48 10.33
CA THR A 246 11.53 1.76 11.62
C THR A 246 10.66 0.51 11.57
N VAL A 247 9.45 0.61 11.03
CA VAL A 247 8.52 -0.53 10.85
C VAL A 247 9.12 -1.57 9.91
N ASN A 248 9.77 -1.16 8.83
CA ASN A 248 10.45 -2.08 7.92
C ASN A 248 11.64 -2.79 8.59
N LEU A 249 12.41 -2.09 9.44
CA LEU A 249 13.46 -2.73 10.25
C LEU A 249 12.87 -3.76 11.22
N ILE A 250 11.77 -3.43 11.90
CA ILE A 250 11.05 -4.36 12.79
C ILE A 250 10.55 -5.57 11.99
N ARG A 251 10.07 -5.38 10.76
CA ARG A 251 9.65 -6.48 9.88
C ARG A 251 10.79 -7.44 9.59
N ILE A 252 11.94 -6.94 9.11
CA ILE A 252 13.11 -7.77 8.83
C ILE A 252 13.58 -8.48 10.11
N PHE A 253 13.55 -7.79 11.25
CA PHE A 253 13.91 -8.35 12.54
C PHE A 253 12.98 -9.50 12.91
N SER A 254 11.68 -9.32 12.74
CA SER A 254 10.67 -10.33 13.04
C SER A 254 10.82 -11.58 12.17
N LEU A 255 11.13 -11.41 10.88
CA LEU A 255 11.44 -12.52 9.97
C LEU A 255 12.70 -13.28 10.38
N SER A 256 13.73 -12.53 10.81
CA SER A 256 14.99 -13.10 11.28
C SER A 256 14.82 -13.83 12.61
N TRP A 257 14.03 -13.25 13.53
CA TRP A 257 13.68 -13.87 14.81
C TRP A 257 12.90 -15.16 14.60
N TYR A 258 11.94 -15.17 13.67
CA TYR A 258 11.17 -16.37 13.33
C TYR A 258 12.09 -17.49 12.81
N ALA A 259 13.04 -17.14 11.92
CA ALA A 259 14.05 -18.07 11.42
C ALA A 259 15.00 -18.60 12.52
N LEU A 260 15.35 -17.76 13.49
CA LEU A 260 16.27 -18.13 14.58
C LEU A 260 15.60 -18.97 15.66
N LYS A 261 14.36 -18.66 16.02
CA LYS A 261 13.71 -19.16 17.25
C LYS A 261 12.52 -20.07 17.02
N VAL A 262 11.92 -20.07 15.84
CA VAL A 262 10.68 -20.84 15.60
C VAL A 262 10.91 -21.97 14.61
N THR A 263 11.46 -21.68 13.43
CA THR A 263 11.63 -22.69 12.39
C THR A 263 12.69 -22.30 11.37
N THR A 264 13.38 -23.29 10.81
CA THR A 264 14.19 -23.14 9.59
C THR A 264 13.55 -23.85 8.39
N ASP A 265 12.31 -24.32 8.53
CA ASP A 265 11.53 -24.86 7.40
C ASP A 265 11.18 -23.71 6.43
N PRO A 266 11.63 -23.78 5.16
CA PRO A 266 11.38 -22.72 4.19
C PRO A 266 9.90 -22.47 3.92
N VAL A 267 9.06 -23.51 3.99
CA VAL A 267 7.62 -23.39 3.70
C VAL A 267 6.93 -22.59 4.80
N ALA A 268 7.09 -23.00 6.06
CA ALA A 268 6.53 -22.28 7.20
C ALA A 268 7.06 -20.83 7.30
N TRP A 269 8.34 -20.61 6.97
CA TRP A 269 8.91 -19.27 6.95
C TRP A 269 8.31 -18.38 5.85
N GLU A 270 8.11 -18.92 4.64
CA GLU A 270 7.53 -18.18 3.52
C GLU A 270 6.07 -17.79 3.79
N GLU A 271 5.28 -18.66 4.42
CA GLU A 271 3.92 -18.34 4.85
C GLU A 271 3.89 -17.13 5.79
N TYR A 272 4.81 -17.09 6.76
CA TYR A 272 4.96 -15.94 7.65
C TYR A 272 5.45 -14.69 6.90
N HIS A 273 6.41 -14.86 5.98
CA HIS A 273 6.99 -13.76 5.19
C HIS A 273 5.96 -13.02 4.35
N LYS A 274 5.05 -13.76 3.71
CA LYS A 274 3.95 -13.19 2.92
C LYS A 274 3.14 -12.20 3.73
N ILE A 275 2.71 -12.59 4.93
CA ILE A 275 1.77 -11.81 5.75
C ILE A 275 2.46 -10.69 6.55
N ALA A 276 3.71 -10.90 7.02
CA ALA A 276 4.37 -10.01 7.96
C ALA A 276 4.52 -8.57 7.46
N GLY A 277 4.71 -8.37 6.15
CA GLY A 277 4.88 -7.04 5.58
C GLY A 277 3.63 -6.16 5.75
N GLU A 278 2.47 -6.71 5.41
CA GLU A 278 1.23 -5.95 5.37
C GLU A 278 0.66 -5.73 6.78
N ILE A 279 0.74 -6.75 7.66
CA ILE A 279 0.31 -6.63 9.05
C ILE A 279 1.07 -5.53 9.80
N MET A 280 2.33 -5.26 9.46
CA MET A 280 3.10 -4.21 10.14
C MET A 280 2.93 -2.84 9.49
N PHE A 281 2.92 -2.78 8.14
CA PHE A 281 2.86 -1.50 7.42
C PHE A 281 1.49 -0.82 7.54
N LEU A 282 0.40 -1.57 7.48
CA LEU A 282 -0.94 -0.96 7.42
C LEU A 282 -1.36 -0.31 8.75
N PRO A 283 -1.23 -0.97 9.91
CA PRO A 283 -1.55 -0.33 11.17
C PRO A 283 -0.68 0.91 11.41
N TRP A 284 0.58 0.87 10.95
CA TRP A 284 1.44 2.04 10.98
C TRP A 284 0.90 3.18 10.12
N LEU A 285 0.57 2.93 8.84
CA LEU A 285 0.09 3.96 7.92
C LEU A 285 -1.20 4.63 8.44
N PHE A 286 -2.19 3.84 8.85
CA PHE A 286 -3.45 4.36 9.36
C PHE A 286 -3.30 4.99 10.74
N GLY A 287 -2.51 4.37 11.63
CA GLY A 287 -2.19 4.91 12.95
C GLY A 287 -1.51 6.27 12.84
N PHE A 288 -0.56 6.41 11.91
CA PHE A 288 0.13 7.67 11.65
C PHE A 288 -0.84 8.77 11.17
N ILE A 289 -1.70 8.47 10.19
CA ILE A 289 -2.72 9.42 9.71
C ILE A 289 -3.64 9.85 10.87
N LEU A 290 -4.12 8.89 11.65
CA LEU A 290 -5.01 9.16 12.79
C LEU A 290 -4.33 10.07 13.82
N VAL A 291 -3.07 9.79 14.17
CA VAL A 291 -2.30 10.62 15.11
C VAL A 291 -2.15 12.04 14.59
N VAL A 292 -1.80 12.23 13.32
CA VAL A 292 -1.69 13.57 12.72
C VAL A 292 -3.03 14.31 12.78
N ILE A 293 -4.12 13.66 12.37
CA ILE A 293 -5.47 14.25 12.42
C ILE A 293 -5.83 14.66 13.85
N LEU A 294 -5.59 13.79 14.85
CA LEU A 294 -5.90 14.07 16.25
C LEU A 294 -5.09 15.25 16.80
N ILE A 295 -3.80 15.30 16.49
CA ILE A 295 -2.92 16.41 16.93
C ILE A 295 -3.39 17.72 16.32
N GLU A 296 -3.63 17.76 15.01
CA GLU A 296 -4.03 18.99 14.31
C GLU A 296 -5.44 19.43 14.69
N SER A 297 -6.38 18.50 14.87
CA SER A 297 -7.73 18.80 15.35
C SER A 297 -7.71 19.43 16.75
N ARG A 298 -6.88 18.91 17.66
CA ARG A 298 -6.70 19.49 19.01
C ARG A 298 -6.07 20.88 18.95
N ARG A 299 -5.13 21.11 18.04
CA ARG A 299 -4.48 22.42 17.87
C ARG A 299 -5.45 23.47 17.34
N LEU A 300 -6.27 23.13 16.35
CA LEU A 300 -7.28 24.03 15.79
C LEU A 300 -8.26 24.49 16.87
N LYS A 301 -8.80 23.55 17.66
CA LYS A 301 -9.70 23.88 18.79
C LYS A 301 -9.07 24.86 19.79
N LYS A 302 -7.81 24.63 20.19
CA LYS A 302 -7.09 25.53 21.10
C LYS A 302 -6.90 26.93 20.53
N GLN A 303 -6.68 27.05 19.21
CA GLN A 303 -6.54 28.36 18.56
C GLN A 303 -7.88 29.11 18.50
N GLU A 304 -8.98 28.41 18.25
CA GLU A 304 -10.34 28.98 18.28
C GLU A 304 -10.70 29.49 19.69
N GLU A 305 -10.41 28.72 20.74
CA GLU A 305 -10.64 29.12 22.14
C GLU A 305 -9.86 30.39 22.52
N GLN A 306 -8.57 30.45 22.15
CA GLN A 306 -7.72 31.61 22.44
C GLN A 306 -8.16 32.88 21.68
N HIS A 307 -8.64 32.75 20.44
CA HIS A 307 -9.17 33.89 19.69
C HIS A 307 -10.53 34.36 20.22
N GLY A 308 -11.41 33.44 20.64
CA GLY A 308 -12.69 33.78 21.25
C GLY A 308 -12.54 34.53 22.58
N THR A 309 -11.50 34.24 23.36
CA THR A 309 -11.25 34.93 24.63
C THR A 309 -10.74 36.36 24.43
N ARG A 310 -9.93 36.60 23.38
CA ARG A 310 -9.39 37.94 23.05
C ARG A 310 -10.41 38.90 22.46
N ASN A 311 -11.49 38.41 21.84
CA ASN A 311 -12.54 39.28 21.28
C ASN A 311 -13.63 39.65 22.31
N ASN A 312 -13.65 38.99 23.47
CA ASN A 312 -14.59 39.24 24.57
C ASN A 312 -13.95 40.00 25.76
N SER A 313 -12.70 40.47 25.59
CA SER A 313 -11.93 41.28 26.55
C SER A 313 -11.63 42.64 25.95
#